data_AF-A0A812QSG2-F1
#
_entry.id   AF-A0A812QSG2-F1
#
_cell.length_a   1.000
_cell.length_b   1.000
_cell.length_c   1.000
_cell.angle_alpha   90.00
_cell.angle_beta   90.00
_cell.angle_gamma   90.00
#
_symmetry.space_group_name_H-M   'P 1'
#
loop_
_entity.id
_entity.type
_entity.pdbx_description
1 polymer ?
#
loop_
_entity_poly.entity_id
_entity_poly.type
_entity_poly.pdbx_seq_one_letter_code
_entity_poly.pdbx_strand_id
1 'polypeptide(L)'
;MLGSLSFWKLPGCDEDWARITVDCFSRKLRASVKVQEFDNGPNFAEHRIQVESAQDLLPRIEATRSLYLKSAGLRDQVGDCDVDTAEARANVARWLQGKLQSQFGFPVEVTTDSASHHGKILARYAGTDEPSRNWQRNYTTFHIDHKQNTAGLEDGVQVNVWLNLADEPISDFALGFLELGGSMVAGKDLPSMTQKEVENLTVRYRAGLTKDQALIFQSTGAYSVVHGSFRFEDARKLTSLPRYSLEFRLLLRKLQPGPGLCDSIPSTTRAR
;
A
#
# COMPACT_ATOMS: atom_id res chain seq x y z
N MET A 1 -11.63 -24.82 -37.12
CA MET A 1 -11.41 -23.36 -37.13
C MET A 1 -12.34 -22.76 -36.08
N LEU A 2 -11.83 -22.47 -34.88
CA LEU A 2 -12.59 -21.80 -33.84
C LEU A 2 -12.18 -20.33 -33.85
N GLY A 3 -13.14 -19.48 -34.18
CA GLY A 3 -12.96 -18.05 -34.30
C GLY A 3 -12.57 -17.45 -32.95
N SER A 4 -11.45 -16.72 -32.97
CA SER A 4 -11.03 -15.79 -31.93
C SER A 4 -12.17 -14.80 -31.64
N LEU A 5 -12.71 -14.83 -30.42
CA LEU A 5 -13.52 -13.74 -29.89
C LEU A 5 -12.55 -12.60 -29.55
N SER A 6 -12.31 -11.76 -30.55
CA SER A 6 -11.74 -10.43 -30.35
C SER A 6 -12.68 -9.61 -29.47
N PHE A 7 -12.27 -9.33 -28.25
CA PHE A 7 -12.90 -8.31 -27.41
C PHE A 7 -12.75 -6.97 -28.12
N TRP A 8 -13.87 -6.48 -28.66
CA TRP A 8 -13.97 -5.14 -29.20
C TRP A 8 -13.79 -4.16 -28.03
N LYS A 9 -12.61 -3.54 -27.92
CA LYS A 9 -12.47 -2.24 -27.26
C LYS A 9 -13.31 -1.26 -28.07
N LEU A 10 -14.48 -0.89 -27.56
CA LEU A 10 -15.20 0.27 -28.08
C LEU A 10 -14.39 1.53 -27.70
N PRO A 11 -14.09 2.42 -28.66
CA PRO A 11 -13.42 3.67 -28.35
C PRO A 11 -14.44 4.72 -27.88
N GLY A 12 -14.24 5.23 -26.67
CA GLY A 12 -14.70 6.55 -26.23
C GLY A 12 -16.04 6.64 -25.52
N CYS A 13 -16.06 6.40 -24.19
CA CYS A 13 -16.67 7.25 -23.15
C CYS A 13 -16.49 6.65 -21.72
N ASP A 14 -15.30 6.11 -21.39
CA ASP A 14 -15.13 5.24 -20.22
C ASP A 14 -14.24 5.87 -19.13
N GLU A 15 -14.63 7.04 -18.61
CA GLU A 15 -14.04 7.49 -17.35
C GLU A 15 -14.58 6.61 -16.22
N ASP A 16 -13.68 5.99 -15.45
CA ASP A 16 -14.07 5.25 -14.25
C ASP A 16 -14.32 6.18 -13.09
N TRP A 17 -15.31 5.83 -12.26
CA TRP A 17 -15.73 6.62 -11.12
C TRP A 17 -15.84 5.77 -9.85
N ALA A 18 -15.60 6.40 -8.71
CA ALA A 18 -15.80 5.83 -7.39
C ALA A 18 -16.37 6.87 -6.42
N ARG A 19 -17.26 6.43 -5.51
CA ARG A 19 -17.68 7.25 -4.36
C ARG A 19 -16.71 7.04 -3.21
N ILE A 20 -16.04 8.10 -2.81
CA ILE A 20 -15.05 8.05 -1.75
C ILE A 20 -15.46 8.90 -0.55
N THR A 21 -14.95 8.51 0.61
CA THR A 21 -14.90 9.34 1.81
C THR A 21 -13.44 9.60 2.14
N VAL A 22 -13.08 10.84 2.43
CA VAL A 22 -11.71 11.22 2.84
C VAL A 22 -11.74 11.61 4.31
N ASP A 23 -10.91 10.99 5.13
CA ASP A 23 -10.77 11.30 6.56
C ASP A 23 -9.71 12.40 6.77
N CYS A 24 -10.15 13.59 7.16
CA CYS A 24 -9.33 14.79 7.31
C CYS A 24 -9.15 15.20 8.79
N PHE A 25 -8.79 14.27 9.67
CA PHE A 25 -8.35 14.57 11.05
C PHE A 25 -9.30 15.41 11.92
N SER A 26 -10.60 15.34 11.68
CA SER A 26 -11.64 16.07 12.43
C SER A 26 -13.00 15.97 11.74
N ARG A 27 -12.96 15.80 10.43
CA ARG A 27 -14.13 15.74 9.56
C ARG A 27 -13.94 14.73 8.45
N LYS A 28 -15.06 14.32 7.86
CA LYS A 28 -15.11 13.45 6.69
C LYS A 28 -15.63 14.23 5.50
N LEU A 29 -14.86 14.26 4.42
CA LEU A 29 -15.25 14.83 3.14
C LEU A 29 -15.69 13.71 2.19
N ARG A 30 -16.59 14.00 1.24
CA ARG A 30 -17.16 12.98 0.34
C ARG A 30 -17.26 13.51 -1.08
N ALA A 31 -16.92 12.69 -2.07
CA ALA A 31 -17.13 13.02 -3.47
C ALA A 31 -17.30 11.76 -4.33
N SER A 32 -17.84 11.96 -5.54
CA SER A 32 -17.61 11.03 -6.64
C SER A 32 -16.39 11.53 -7.41
N VAL A 33 -15.41 10.65 -7.62
CA VAL A 33 -14.10 11.00 -8.16
C VAL A 33 -13.73 10.07 -9.29
N LYS A 34 -12.87 10.56 -10.20
CA LYS A 34 -12.33 9.74 -11.27
C LYS A 34 -11.40 8.67 -10.71
N VAL A 35 -11.35 7.53 -11.37
CA VAL A 35 -10.43 6.43 -11.08
C VAL A 35 -9.55 6.21 -12.31
N GLN A 36 -8.25 6.10 -12.10
CA GLN A 36 -7.29 5.91 -13.19
C GLN A 36 -6.18 4.93 -12.78
N GLU A 37 -5.77 4.08 -13.72
CA GLU A 37 -4.63 3.21 -13.51
C GLU A 37 -3.31 4.01 -13.60
N PHE A 38 -2.26 3.58 -12.89
CA PHE A 38 -0.90 4.04 -13.15
C PHE A 38 -0.43 3.65 -14.57
N ASP A 39 -0.03 4.65 -15.37
CA ASP A 39 0.44 4.42 -16.75
C ASP A 39 1.72 3.57 -16.81
N ASN A 40 2.69 3.80 -15.91
CA ASN A 40 3.97 3.07 -15.83
C ASN A 40 4.30 2.53 -14.43
N GLY A 41 3.31 2.48 -13.53
CA GLY A 41 3.54 2.23 -12.12
C GLY A 41 4.26 3.39 -11.42
N PRO A 42 3.98 3.66 -10.13
CA PRO A 42 4.68 4.70 -9.39
C PRO A 42 6.07 4.22 -8.95
N ASN A 43 7.02 5.15 -8.81
CA ASN A 43 8.33 4.90 -8.21
C ASN A 43 8.33 5.33 -6.73
N PHE A 44 8.82 4.49 -5.82
CA PHE A 44 8.72 4.76 -4.37
C PHE A 44 9.55 5.97 -3.93
N ALA A 45 10.68 6.26 -4.57
CA ALA A 45 11.43 7.48 -4.31
C ALA A 45 10.66 8.76 -4.71
N GLU A 46 9.84 8.72 -5.75
CA GLU A 46 9.14 9.91 -6.29
C GLU A 46 7.76 10.08 -5.65
N HIS A 47 6.97 8.99 -5.62
CA HIS A 47 5.57 9.00 -5.19
C HIS A 47 5.34 8.26 -3.89
N ARG A 48 6.39 7.73 -3.24
CA ARG A 48 6.26 6.90 -2.02
C ARG A 48 5.34 5.70 -2.20
N ILE A 49 5.19 5.24 -3.44
CA ILE A 49 4.44 4.05 -3.85
C ILE A 49 5.28 3.33 -4.91
N GLN A 50 5.36 2.00 -4.86
CA GLN A 50 6.05 1.17 -5.85
C GLN A 50 5.34 -0.15 -6.03
N VAL A 51 5.43 -0.68 -7.25
CA VAL A 51 5.05 -2.05 -7.58
C VAL A 51 6.33 -2.88 -7.70
N GLU A 52 6.46 -3.93 -6.89
CA GLU A 52 7.62 -4.83 -6.91
C GLU A 52 7.23 -6.26 -7.23
N SER A 53 8.17 -7.03 -7.79
CA SER A 53 8.04 -8.48 -7.83
C SER A 53 8.22 -9.06 -6.42
N ALA A 54 7.24 -9.87 -6.00
CA ALA A 54 7.21 -10.58 -4.73
C ALA A 54 7.70 -12.03 -4.83
N GLN A 55 8.18 -12.48 -5.98
CA GLN A 55 8.60 -13.88 -6.20
C GLN A 55 9.65 -14.36 -5.17
N ASP A 56 10.59 -13.51 -4.80
CA ASP A 56 11.62 -13.84 -3.79
C ASP A 56 11.12 -13.75 -2.33
N LEU A 57 9.94 -13.14 -2.13
CA LEU A 57 9.28 -13.00 -0.84
C LEU A 57 8.34 -14.18 -0.56
N LEU A 58 7.57 -14.61 -1.58
CA LEU A 58 6.53 -15.63 -1.41
C LEU A 58 7.02 -16.91 -0.70
N PRO A 59 8.16 -17.52 -1.06
CA PRO A 59 8.66 -18.70 -0.34
C PRO A 59 8.95 -18.45 1.15
N ARG A 60 9.30 -17.20 1.52
CA ARG A 60 9.66 -16.82 2.89
C ARG A 60 8.45 -16.58 3.79
N ILE A 61 7.28 -16.37 3.18
CA ILE A 61 6.01 -16.12 3.86
C ILE A 61 4.98 -17.22 3.57
N GLU A 62 5.37 -18.33 2.93
CA GLU A 62 4.43 -19.37 2.49
C GLU A 62 3.69 -20.01 3.66
N ALA A 63 4.35 -20.18 4.82
CA ALA A 63 3.68 -20.66 6.03
C ALA A 63 2.56 -19.71 6.48
N THR A 64 2.85 -18.40 6.53
CA THR A 64 1.89 -17.33 6.84
C THR A 64 0.75 -17.34 5.81
N ARG A 65 1.08 -17.33 4.51
CA ARG A 65 0.10 -17.37 3.41
C ARG A 65 -0.80 -18.60 3.48
N SER A 66 -0.23 -19.78 3.67
CA SER A 66 -0.96 -21.05 3.80
C SER A 66 -1.88 -21.06 5.02
N LEU A 67 -1.45 -20.52 6.17
CA LEU A 67 -2.30 -20.36 7.36
C LEU A 67 -3.51 -19.49 7.07
N TYR A 68 -3.32 -18.37 6.36
CA TYR A 68 -4.41 -17.47 6.00
C TYR A 68 -5.35 -18.09 4.95
N LEU A 69 -4.83 -18.67 3.88
CA LEU A 69 -5.66 -19.33 2.86
C LEU A 69 -6.45 -20.53 3.41
N LYS A 70 -5.89 -21.27 4.38
CA LYS A 70 -6.63 -22.33 5.10
C LYS A 70 -7.69 -21.77 6.02
N SER A 71 -7.36 -20.69 6.76
CA SER A 71 -8.32 -19.98 7.63
C SER A 71 -9.43 -19.31 6.84
N ALA A 72 -9.19 -18.93 5.57
CA ALA A 72 -10.20 -18.43 4.65
C ALA A 72 -11.27 -19.47 4.29
N GLY A 73 -10.96 -20.76 4.45
CA GLY A 73 -11.94 -21.85 4.38
C GLY A 73 -12.96 -21.85 5.54
N LEU A 74 -12.70 -21.08 6.60
CA LEU A 74 -13.63 -20.80 7.71
C LEU A 74 -14.41 -19.52 7.36
N ARG A 75 -15.28 -19.64 6.35
CA ARG A 75 -15.94 -18.54 5.62
C ARG A 75 -16.72 -17.50 6.45
N ASP A 76 -16.95 -17.74 7.74
CA ASP A 76 -17.97 -16.99 8.49
C ASP A 76 -17.43 -16.15 9.68
N GLN A 77 -16.13 -16.10 9.97
CA GLN A 77 -15.65 -15.54 11.27
C GLN A 77 -14.42 -14.65 11.26
N VAL A 78 -13.75 -14.43 10.13
CA VAL A 78 -12.38 -13.91 10.16
C VAL A 78 -12.33 -12.46 9.67
N GLY A 79 -12.34 -11.52 10.62
CA GLY A 79 -11.90 -10.13 10.40
C GLY A 79 -10.37 -10.04 10.26
N ASP A 80 -9.80 -8.86 10.49
CA ASP A 80 -8.35 -8.70 10.56
C ASP A 80 -7.75 -9.66 11.59
N CYS A 81 -7.01 -10.68 11.15
CA CYS A 81 -6.33 -11.64 12.03
C CYS A 81 -4.83 -11.38 12.05
N ASP A 82 -4.31 -11.00 13.21
CA ASP A 82 -2.87 -10.92 13.48
C ASP A 82 -2.34 -12.34 13.70
N VAL A 83 -1.54 -12.88 12.77
CA VAL A 83 -0.85 -14.15 12.97
C VAL A 83 0.55 -14.01 12.40
N ASP A 84 1.56 -13.75 13.26
CA ASP A 84 2.91 -14.12 12.83
C ASP A 84 3.98 -14.28 13.92
N THR A 85 4.96 -15.11 13.55
CA THR A 85 6.22 -15.37 14.22
C THR A 85 7.21 -14.20 14.01
N ALA A 86 8.21 -14.07 14.89
CA ALA A 86 9.27 -13.07 14.72
C ALA A 86 10.11 -13.28 13.45
N GLU A 87 10.30 -14.54 13.04
CA GLU A 87 11.11 -14.91 11.88
C GLU A 87 10.49 -14.44 10.55
N ALA A 88 9.19 -14.65 10.36
CA ALA A 88 8.49 -14.20 9.16
C ALA A 88 8.56 -12.68 9.00
N ARG A 89 8.36 -11.93 10.08
CA ARG A 89 8.50 -10.46 10.06
C ARG A 89 9.92 -10.03 9.68
N ALA A 90 10.94 -10.71 10.21
CA ALA A 90 12.34 -10.44 9.88
C ALA A 90 12.69 -10.78 8.42
N ASN A 91 12.07 -11.80 7.82
CA ASN A 91 12.21 -12.12 6.40
C ASN A 91 11.66 -11.00 5.51
N VAL A 92 10.48 -10.48 5.83
CA VAL A 92 9.84 -9.40 5.07
C VAL A 92 10.65 -8.10 5.22
N ALA A 93 11.12 -7.78 6.43
CA ALA A 93 11.95 -6.60 6.67
C ALA A 93 13.22 -6.60 5.83
N ARG A 94 13.96 -7.73 5.81
CA ARG A 94 15.17 -7.88 4.98
C ARG A 94 14.89 -7.77 3.49
N TRP A 95 13.81 -8.39 3.02
CA TRP A 95 13.40 -8.28 1.62
C TRP A 95 13.09 -6.82 1.26
N LEU A 96 12.29 -6.13 2.08
CA LEU A 96 11.91 -4.73 1.85
C LEU A 96 13.14 -3.80 1.85
N GLN A 97 14.07 -3.99 2.80
CA GLN A 97 15.31 -3.22 2.84
C GLN A 97 16.11 -3.39 1.53
N GLY A 98 16.23 -4.62 1.01
CA GLY A 98 16.89 -4.89 -0.26
C GLY A 98 16.23 -4.19 -1.45
N LYS A 99 14.90 -4.10 -1.47
CA LYS A 99 14.14 -3.39 -2.52
C LYS A 99 14.24 -1.88 -2.45
N LEU A 100 14.35 -1.33 -1.24
CA LEU A 100 14.35 0.12 -1.02
C LEU A 100 15.74 0.73 -1.04
N GLN A 101 16.79 0.01 -0.63
CA GLN A 101 18.12 0.59 -0.41
C GLN A 101 18.69 1.34 -1.63
N SER A 102 18.51 0.83 -2.84
CA SER A 102 19.04 1.48 -4.06
C SER A 102 18.35 2.81 -4.39
N GLN A 103 17.24 3.12 -3.74
CA GLN A 103 16.46 4.34 -3.95
C GLN A 103 16.92 5.50 -3.05
N PHE A 104 17.78 5.21 -2.08
CA PHE A 104 18.29 6.19 -1.14
C PHE A 104 19.79 6.41 -1.35
N GLY A 105 20.22 7.68 -1.37
CA GLY A 105 21.63 8.05 -1.37
C GLY A 105 22.33 7.85 -0.02
N PHE A 106 21.70 7.13 0.91
CA PHE A 106 22.19 6.86 2.26
C PHE A 106 21.72 5.47 2.73
N PRO A 107 22.40 4.85 3.69
CA PRO A 107 21.96 3.57 4.25
C PRO A 107 20.61 3.70 4.94
N VAL A 108 19.71 2.75 4.68
CA VAL A 108 18.41 2.66 5.33
C VAL A 108 18.29 1.34 6.07
N GLU A 109 17.47 1.36 7.12
CA GLU A 109 17.12 0.18 7.87
C GLU A 109 15.62 -0.03 7.81
N VAL A 110 15.21 -1.26 7.54
CA VAL A 110 13.82 -1.69 7.71
C VAL A 110 13.75 -2.60 8.91
N THR A 111 12.95 -2.23 9.91
CA THR A 111 12.75 -3.02 11.12
C THR A 111 11.30 -3.44 11.28
N THR A 112 11.10 -4.42 12.14
CA THR A 112 9.78 -4.86 12.61
C THR A 112 9.36 -4.16 13.89
N ASP A 113 10.24 -3.30 14.41
CA ASP A 113 10.05 -2.57 15.66
C ASP A 113 9.16 -1.36 15.40
N SER A 114 8.20 -1.12 16.28
CA SER A 114 7.19 -0.07 16.11
C SER A 114 6.89 0.59 17.44
N ALA A 115 6.81 1.91 17.44
CA ALA A 115 6.48 2.71 18.63
C ALA A 115 4.97 2.74 18.94
N SER A 116 4.10 2.11 18.13
CA SER A 116 2.66 2.11 18.44
C SER A 116 1.87 0.84 18.09
N HIS A 117 2.29 0.03 17.12
CA HIS A 117 1.65 -1.25 16.75
C HIS A 117 2.73 -2.16 16.19
N HIS A 118 3.19 -3.15 16.98
CA HIS A 118 4.17 -4.17 16.59
C HIS A 118 3.94 -4.63 15.15
N GLY A 119 5.00 -4.79 14.35
CA GLY A 119 4.91 -5.17 12.93
C GLY A 119 3.76 -6.14 12.68
N LYS A 120 2.69 -5.62 12.05
CA LYS A 120 1.44 -6.34 11.88
C LYS A 120 1.40 -6.98 10.52
N ILE A 121 0.82 -8.17 10.50
CA ILE A 121 0.52 -8.90 9.27
C ILE A 121 -0.99 -9.11 9.30
N LEU A 122 -1.67 -8.45 8.37
CA LEU A 122 -3.12 -8.44 8.30
C LEU A 122 -3.54 -9.19 7.04
N ALA A 123 -4.38 -10.20 7.21
CA ALA A 123 -5.17 -10.71 6.09
C ALA A 123 -6.50 -9.98 6.03
N ARG A 124 -6.82 -9.42 4.87
CA ARG A 124 -8.13 -8.78 4.63
C ARG A 124 -8.93 -9.64 3.65
N TYR A 125 -10.18 -9.89 4.01
CA TYR A 125 -11.16 -10.66 3.25
C TYR A 125 -12.34 -9.75 2.89
N ALA A 126 -12.67 -9.64 1.60
CA ALA A 126 -13.74 -8.73 1.18
C ALA A 126 -14.75 -9.42 0.28
N GLY A 127 -15.66 -10.21 0.86
CA GLY A 127 -16.72 -10.92 0.16
C GLY A 127 -17.44 -11.88 1.11
N THR A 128 -18.54 -11.42 1.69
CA THR A 128 -19.50 -12.26 2.44
C THR A 128 -20.83 -12.21 1.69
N ASP A 129 -21.57 -13.32 1.66
CA ASP A 129 -22.84 -13.46 0.93
C ASP A 129 -23.87 -12.38 1.36
N GLU A 130 -23.70 -11.82 2.56
CA GLU A 130 -24.31 -10.57 2.96
C GLU A 130 -23.22 -9.53 3.27
N PRO A 131 -23.02 -8.50 2.42
CA PRO A 131 -22.20 -7.38 2.82
C PRO A 131 -22.91 -6.67 3.96
N SER A 132 -22.43 -6.83 5.20
CA SER A 132 -23.00 -6.07 6.30
C SER A 132 -22.93 -4.58 5.93
N ARG A 133 -24.03 -3.84 6.11
CA ARG A 133 -24.08 -2.38 5.85
C ARG A 133 -22.97 -1.62 6.57
N ASN A 134 -22.42 -2.18 7.64
CA ASN A 134 -21.30 -1.65 8.40
C ASN A 134 -19.95 -1.86 7.70
N TRP A 135 -19.75 -2.99 7.01
CA TRP A 135 -18.52 -3.27 6.27
C TRP A 135 -18.37 -2.37 5.04
N GLN A 136 -19.43 -2.20 4.24
CA GLN A 136 -19.40 -1.35 3.05
C GLN A 136 -19.07 0.12 3.36
N ARG A 137 -19.46 0.64 4.54
CA ARG A 137 -19.17 2.01 4.97
C ARG A 137 -17.69 2.29 5.25
N ASN A 138 -16.88 1.25 5.47
CA ASN A 138 -15.48 1.41 5.87
C ASN A 138 -14.49 1.32 4.70
N TYR A 139 -14.87 0.68 3.59
CA TYR A 139 -13.92 0.35 2.52
C TYR A 139 -13.85 1.31 1.33
N THR A 140 -14.57 2.45 1.33
CA THR A 140 -14.28 3.56 0.41
C THR A 140 -13.69 4.78 1.13
N THR A 141 -13.12 4.54 2.33
CA THR A 141 -12.51 5.59 3.15
C THR A 141 -11.01 5.66 2.90
N PHE A 142 -10.54 6.83 2.49
CA PHE A 142 -9.15 7.18 2.31
C PHE A 142 -8.62 7.91 3.54
N HIS A 143 -7.45 7.49 4.01
CA HIS A 143 -6.84 7.96 5.24
C HIS A 143 -5.31 7.80 5.20
N ILE A 144 -4.66 8.18 6.30
CA ILE A 144 -3.26 7.84 6.60
C ILE A 144 -3.17 7.23 8.00
N ASP A 145 -2.11 6.47 8.26
CA ASP A 145 -1.88 5.90 9.58
C ASP A 145 -1.45 7.04 10.55
N HIS A 146 -2.39 7.49 11.39
CA HIS A 146 -2.29 8.79 12.08
C HIS A 146 -1.25 8.87 13.21
N LYS A 147 -0.78 7.75 13.75
CA LYS A 147 -0.02 7.75 15.02
C LYS A 147 1.40 8.30 14.90
N GLN A 148 1.89 8.59 13.69
CA GLN A 148 3.25 9.08 13.43
C GLN A 148 3.35 10.10 12.28
N ASN A 149 2.33 10.93 12.06
CA ASN A 149 2.34 11.89 10.93
C ASN A 149 3.45 12.93 10.95
N THR A 150 4.09 13.16 12.10
CA THR A 150 5.19 14.13 12.21
C THR A 150 6.57 13.49 12.06
N ALA A 151 6.67 12.16 12.02
CA ALA A 151 7.95 11.47 11.97
C ALA A 151 8.66 11.69 10.63
N GLY A 152 9.95 12.02 10.70
CA GLY A 152 10.87 11.99 9.55
C GLY A 152 11.48 10.59 9.36
N LEU A 153 12.27 10.40 8.29
CA LEU A 153 13.04 9.17 8.09
C LEU A 153 14.05 8.95 9.23
N GLU A 154 14.46 10.02 9.89
CA GLU A 154 15.37 10.07 11.01
C GLU A 154 14.75 9.42 12.26
N ASP A 155 13.46 9.66 12.48
CA ASP A 155 12.68 9.07 13.56
C ASP A 155 12.05 7.71 13.17
N GLY A 156 11.98 7.45 11.86
CA GLY A 156 11.39 6.30 11.24
C GLY A 156 9.96 6.56 10.75
N VAL A 157 9.70 6.17 9.51
CA VAL A 157 8.36 6.21 8.88
C VAL A 157 7.87 4.78 8.65
N GLN A 158 6.56 4.56 8.72
CA GLN A 158 6.00 3.25 8.41
C GLN A 158 5.85 3.10 6.90
N VAL A 159 6.21 1.92 6.43
CA VAL A 159 6.05 1.46 5.06
C VAL A 159 5.19 0.21 5.09
N ASN A 160 4.13 0.23 4.31
CA ASN A 160 3.24 -0.90 4.13
C ASN A 160 3.67 -1.68 2.87
N VAL A 161 3.74 -3.00 3.00
CA VAL A 161 3.82 -3.93 1.87
C VAL A 161 2.47 -4.61 1.76
N TRP A 162 1.79 -4.42 0.64
CA TRP A 162 0.50 -5.00 0.34
C TRP A 162 0.65 -6.04 -0.77
N LEU A 163 0.30 -7.29 -0.48
CA LEU A 163 0.38 -8.44 -1.38
C LEU A 163 -1.02 -8.95 -1.70
N ASN A 164 -1.29 -9.20 -2.97
CA ASN A 164 -2.42 -10.03 -3.35
C ASN A 164 -2.10 -11.51 -3.07
N LEU A 165 -3.09 -12.31 -2.68
CA LEU A 165 -2.90 -13.75 -2.41
C LEU A 165 -3.43 -14.66 -3.52
N ALA A 166 -4.24 -14.10 -4.41
CA ALA A 166 -4.85 -14.79 -5.54
C ALA A 166 -4.51 -14.07 -6.85
N ASP A 167 -4.56 -14.77 -7.98
CA ASP A 167 -4.39 -14.15 -9.31
C ASP A 167 -5.72 -13.59 -9.86
N GLU A 168 -6.71 -13.43 -8.99
CA GLU A 168 -8.02 -12.91 -9.34
C GLU A 168 -8.01 -11.37 -9.36
N PRO A 169 -8.64 -10.74 -10.37
CA PRO A 169 -8.75 -9.29 -10.43
C PRO A 169 -9.62 -8.77 -9.28
N ILE A 170 -9.11 -7.79 -8.55
CA ILE A 170 -9.83 -7.18 -7.42
C ILE A 170 -10.50 -5.90 -7.89
N SER A 171 -11.83 -5.89 -7.93
CA SER A 171 -12.62 -4.71 -8.30
C SER A 171 -13.47 -4.14 -7.17
N ASP A 172 -13.89 -4.98 -6.22
CA ASP A 172 -14.93 -4.58 -5.27
C ASP A 172 -14.35 -3.78 -4.10
N PHE A 173 -13.03 -3.83 -3.93
CA PHE A 173 -12.26 -3.19 -2.86
C PHE A 173 -10.79 -2.98 -3.28
N ALA A 174 -10.56 -2.41 -4.46
CA ALA A 174 -9.20 -2.17 -4.95
C ALA A 174 -8.46 -1.17 -4.03
N LEU A 175 -7.17 -1.39 -3.79
CA LEU A 175 -6.34 -0.42 -3.08
C LEU A 175 -6.03 0.74 -4.03
N GLY A 176 -6.29 1.97 -3.57
CA GLY A 176 -6.01 3.19 -4.32
C GLY A 176 -5.31 4.25 -3.49
N PHE A 177 -4.83 5.26 -4.18
CA PHE A 177 -4.09 6.41 -3.66
C PHE A 177 -4.70 7.69 -4.22
N LEU A 178 -4.75 8.76 -3.43
CA LEU A 178 -5.35 10.02 -3.88
C LEU A 178 -4.33 10.88 -4.64
N GLU A 179 -4.77 11.41 -5.78
CA GLU A 179 -4.05 12.38 -6.59
C GLU A 179 -4.86 13.67 -6.71
N LEU A 180 -4.18 14.82 -6.62
CA LEU A 180 -4.75 16.13 -6.92
C LEU A 180 -3.81 16.88 -7.86
N GLY A 181 -4.30 17.30 -9.03
CA GLY A 181 -3.50 18.09 -9.98
C GLY A 181 -2.23 17.39 -10.46
N GLY A 182 -2.26 16.06 -10.62
CA GLY A 182 -1.10 15.27 -11.06
C GLY A 182 -0.08 14.95 -9.97
N SER A 183 -0.36 15.29 -8.71
CA SER A 183 0.51 14.98 -7.57
C SER A 183 -0.22 14.11 -6.54
N MET A 184 0.45 13.08 -6.01
CA MET A 184 -0.07 12.31 -4.88
C MET A 184 -0.32 13.23 -3.70
N VAL A 185 -1.50 13.10 -3.09
CA VAL A 185 -1.83 13.83 -1.86
C VAL A 185 -0.95 13.30 -0.73
N ALA A 186 -0.21 14.21 -0.08
CA ALA A 186 0.60 13.88 1.07
C ALA A 186 -0.19 14.05 2.38
N GLY A 187 0.19 13.30 3.41
CA GLY A 187 -0.49 13.31 4.70
C GLY A 187 -0.54 14.70 5.36
N LYS A 188 0.48 15.54 5.15
CA LYS A 188 0.51 16.94 5.62
C LYS A 188 -0.58 17.83 5.00
N ASP A 189 -1.05 17.50 3.80
CA ASP A 189 -2.05 18.30 3.07
C ASP A 189 -3.49 17.91 3.45
N LEU A 190 -3.65 16.70 4.01
CA LEU A 190 -4.94 16.10 4.34
C LEU A 190 -5.78 16.91 5.35
N PRO A 191 -5.22 17.51 6.44
CA PRO A 191 -5.99 18.30 7.40
C PRO A 191 -6.57 19.60 6.80
N SER A 192 -5.87 20.22 5.83
CA SER A 192 -6.28 21.46 5.19
C SER A 192 -7.22 21.26 3.99
N MET A 193 -7.39 20.02 3.54
CA MET A 193 -8.17 19.72 2.35
C MET A 193 -9.62 20.19 2.46
N THR A 194 -10.10 20.81 1.38
CA THR A 194 -11.44 21.37 1.24
C THR A 194 -12.36 20.46 0.43
N GLN A 195 -13.67 20.65 0.55
CA GLN A 195 -14.66 19.90 -0.24
C GLN A 195 -14.44 20.07 -1.75
N LYS A 196 -14.11 21.30 -2.20
CA LYS A 196 -13.81 21.59 -3.61
C LYS A 196 -12.57 20.84 -4.10
N GLU A 197 -11.54 20.69 -3.28
CA GLU A 197 -10.37 19.89 -3.65
C GLU A 197 -10.71 18.40 -3.73
N VAL A 198 -11.51 17.88 -2.79
CA VAL A 198 -11.97 16.49 -2.80
C VAL A 198 -12.75 16.12 -4.06
N GLU A 199 -13.57 17.04 -4.57
CA GLU A 199 -14.31 16.88 -5.83
C GLU A 199 -13.41 16.84 -7.07
N ASN A 200 -12.17 17.32 -6.97
CA ASN A 200 -11.18 17.29 -8.05
C ASN A 200 -10.13 16.18 -7.87
N LEU A 201 -10.29 15.32 -6.88
CA LEU A 201 -9.38 14.19 -6.68
C LEU A 201 -9.53 13.15 -7.79
N THR A 202 -8.45 12.42 -8.00
CA THR A 202 -8.44 11.17 -8.77
C THR A 202 -7.92 10.05 -7.87
N VAL A 203 -8.58 8.90 -7.91
CA VAL A 203 -8.04 7.67 -7.29
C VAL A 203 -7.12 7.01 -8.30
N ARG A 204 -5.83 6.92 -7.96
CA ARG A 204 -4.84 6.16 -8.71
C ARG A 204 -4.70 4.76 -8.14
N TYR A 205 -4.68 3.75 -9.00
CA TYR A 205 -4.55 2.36 -8.59
C TYR A 205 -3.75 1.55 -9.60
N ARG A 206 -3.38 0.32 -9.23
CA ARG A 206 -2.76 -0.64 -10.15
C ARG A 206 -3.76 -1.75 -10.46
N ALA A 207 -4.17 -1.84 -11.73
CA ALA A 207 -5.02 -2.93 -12.17
C ALA A 207 -4.22 -4.23 -12.28
N GLY A 208 -4.90 -5.37 -12.11
CA GLY A 208 -4.31 -6.69 -12.37
C GLY A 208 -3.11 -7.05 -11.49
N LEU A 209 -3.04 -6.54 -10.26
CA LEU A 209 -2.05 -6.97 -9.27
C LEU A 209 -2.16 -8.49 -9.06
N THR A 210 -1.16 -9.23 -9.52
CA THR A 210 -1.06 -10.69 -9.34
C THR A 210 -0.54 -11.02 -7.94
N LYS A 211 -0.62 -12.29 -7.54
CA LYS A 211 -0.05 -12.73 -6.25
C LYS A 211 1.47 -12.58 -6.17
N ASP A 212 2.13 -12.48 -7.33
CA ASP A 212 3.57 -12.33 -7.47
C ASP A 212 4.01 -10.87 -7.44
N GLN A 213 3.11 -9.93 -7.14
CA GLN A 213 3.39 -8.51 -7.07
C GLN A 213 3.01 -7.91 -5.72
N ALA A 214 3.86 -6.99 -5.26
CA ALA A 214 3.66 -6.23 -4.04
C ALA A 214 3.48 -4.74 -4.36
N LEU A 215 2.53 -4.09 -3.70
CA LEU A 215 2.51 -2.65 -3.56
C LEU A 215 3.27 -2.26 -2.29
N ILE A 216 4.28 -1.40 -2.42
CA ILE A 216 5.04 -0.86 -1.32
C ILE A 216 4.69 0.63 -1.21
N PHE A 217 4.28 1.12 -0.04
CA PHE A 217 3.96 2.54 0.12
C PHE A 217 4.20 3.09 1.52
N GLN A 218 4.56 4.38 1.63
CA GLN A 218 4.76 5.04 2.93
C GLN A 218 3.42 5.43 3.55
N SER A 219 3.08 4.88 4.71
CA SER A 219 1.77 5.09 5.36
C SER A 219 1.77 6.10 6.51
N THR A 220 2.95 6.49 7.05
CA THR A 220 3.10 7.53 8.08
C THR A 220 4.15 8.60 7.74
N GLY A 221 4.23 9.65 8.57
CA GLY A 221 5.06 10.83 8.33
C GLY A 221 4.36 11.89 7.47
N ALA A 222 4.98 13.06 7.38
CA ALA A 222 4.38 14.23 6.71
C ALA A 222 4.15 14.00 5.20
N TYR A 223 4.94 13.09 4.63
CA TYR A 223 4.92 12.71 3.22
C TYR A 223 4.29 11.32 2.98
N SER A 224 3.51 10.81 3.95
CA SER A 224 2.71 9.60 3.73
C SER A 224 1.73 9.79 2.58
N VAL A 225 1.44 8.73 1.85
CA VAL A 225 0.39 8.76 0.83
C VAL A 225 -0.96 8.52 1.45
N VAL A 226 -1.94 9.32 1.04
CA VAL A 226 -3.34 9.09 1.42
C VAL A 226 -3.86 7.91 0.61
N HIS A 227 -4.17 6.82 1.30
CA HIS A 227 -4.53 5.55 0.70
C HIS A 227 -5.82 5.01 1.29
N GLY A 228 -6.48 4.16 0.54
CA GLY A 228 -7.76 3.59 0.92
C GLY A 228 -8.15 2.48 -0.02
N SER A 229 -9.12 1.67 0.40
CA SER A 229 -9.81 0.83 -0.58
C SER A 229 -10.86 1.68 -1.31
N PHE A 230 -11.23 1.28 -2.52
CA PHE A 230 -12.35 1.87 -3.24
C PHE A 230 -13.11 0.79 -4.03
N ARG A 231 -14.29 1.17 -4.51
CA ARG A 231 -15.15 0.35 -5.36
C ARG A 231 -15.58 1.16 -6.57
N PHE A 232 -15.57 0.55 -7.75
CA PHE A 232 -16.10 1.16 -8.97
C PHE A 232 -17.61 1.43 -8.86
N GLU A 233 -18.07 2.55 -9.41
CA GLU A 233 -19.51 2.82 -9.55
C GLU A 233 -20.16 1.93 -10.63
N ASP A 234 -19.42 1.58 -11.69
CA ASP A 234 -19.93 0.70 -12.75
C ASP A 234 -20.03 -0.75 -12.26
N ALA A 235 -21.28 -1.22 -12.12
CA ALA A 235 -21.58 -2.58 -11.69
C ALA A 235 -20.95 -3.67 -12.58
N ARG A 236 -20.70 -3.38 -13.87
CA ARG A 236 -20.07 -4.34 -14.80
C ARG A 236 -18.61 -4.59 -14.49
N LYS A 237 -17.96 -3.68 -13.77
CA LYS A 237 -16.56 -3.83 -13.32
C LYS A 237 -16.46 -4.59 -12.02
N LEU A 238 -17.58 -4.88 -11.36
CA LEU A 238 -17.60 -5.60 -10.09
C LEU A 238 -17.51 -7.10 -10.32
N THR A 239 -16.61 -7.75 -9.60
CA THR A 239 -16.33 -9.18 -9.67
C THR A 239 -17.14 -9.95 -8.64
N SER A 240 -17.57 -9.30 -7.55
CA SER A 240 -18.18 -9.95 -6.39
C SER A 240 -17.30 -11.06 -5.79
N LEU A 241 -16.01 -11.06 -6.13
CA LEU A 241 -15.03 -12.01 -5.62
C LEU A 241 -14.40 -11.46 -4.35
N PRO A 242 -14.12 -12.33 -3.36
CA PRO A 242 -13.40 -11.94 -2.17
C PRO A 242 -12.00 -11.42 -2.51
N ARG A 243 -11.67 -10.22 -2.01
CA ARG A 243 -10.27 -9.79 -1.98
C ARG A 243 -9.52 -10.58 -0.92
N TYR A 244 -8.39 -11.18 -1.29
CA TYR A 244 -7.46 -11.82 -0.38
C TYR A 244 -6.13 -11.10 -0.42
N SER A 245 -5.76 -10.38 0.65
CA SER A 245 -4.49 -9.65 0.67
C SER A 245 -3.78 -9.77 2.00
N LEU A 246 -2.45 -9.79 1.97
CA LEU A 246 -1.60 -9.59 3.15
C LEU A 246 -1.04 -8.17 3.17
N GLU A 247 -1.15 -7.51 4.31
CA GLU A 247 -0.55 -6.21 4.56
C GLU A 247 0.49 -6.33 5.67
N PHE A 248 1.75 -6.02 5.37
CA PHE A 248 2.86 -5.97 6.32
C PHE A 248 3.17 -4.52 6.64
N ARG A 249 3.19 -4.16 7.91
CA ARG A 249 3.57 -2.80 8.36
C ARG A 249 4.95 -2.82 8.98
N LEU A 250 5.90 -2.10 8.38
CA LEU A 250 7.32 -2.11 8.73
C LEU A 250 7.81 -0.69 8.98
N LEU A 251 8.87 -0.53 9.78
CA LEU A 251 9.48 0.79 10.04
C LEU A 251 10.70 0.97 9.14
N LEU A 252 10.71 2.01 8.32
CA LEU A 252 11.84 2.45 7.51
C LEU A 252 12.50 3.67 8.18
N ARG A 253 13.80 3.60 8.44
CA ARG A 253 14.56 4.75 8.94
C ARG A 253 15.89 4.93 8.22
N LYS A 254 16.38 6.16 8.24
CA LYS A 254 17.75 6.49 7.85
C LYS A 254 18.70 5.98 8.93
N LEU A 255 19.68 5.16 8.54
CA LEU A 255 20.76 4.79 9.44
C LEU A 255 21.67 6.01 9.59
N GLN A 256 21.79 6.52 10.82
CA GLN A 256 22.86 7.46 11.10
C GLN A 256 24.19 6.71 11.04
N PRO A 257 25.24 7.30 10.42
CA PRO A 257 26.58 6.73 10.55
C PRO A 257 26.88 6.63 12.04
N GLY A 258 27.18 5.42 12.51
CA GLY A 258 27.55 5.21 13.90
C GLY A 258 28.71 6.14 14.29
N PRO A 259 28.79 6.58 15.56
CA PRO A 259 29.94 7.32 16.03
C PRO A 259 31.17 6.41 15.90
N GLY A 260 31.97 6.58 14.84
CA GLY A 260 33.20 5.80 14.65
C GLY A 260 33.71 5.54 13.22
N LEU A 261 33.04 5.99 12.16
CA LEU A 261 33.51 5.73 10.77
C LEU A 261 34.17 6.92 10.06
N CYS A 262 34.41 8.04 10.75
CA CYS A 262 35.09 9.21 10.19
C CYS A 262 36.56 9.38 10.60
N ASP A 263 37.18 8.42 11.30
CA ASP A 263 38.59 8.52 11.69
C ASP A 263 39.41 7.39 11.05
N SER A 264 39.79 7.58 9.78
CA SER A 264 41.06 7.06 9.23
C SER A 264 41.17 7.40 7.73
N ILE A 265 41.36 8.67 7.42
CA ILE A 265 42.21 9.00 6.27
C ILE A 265 43.65 8.96 6.82
N PRO A 266 44.50 8.00 6.41
CA PRO A 266 45.90 8.03 6.80
C PRO A 266 46.49 9.29 6.17
N SER A 267 46.94 10.23 6.99
CA SER A 267 47.80 11.32 6.55
C SER A 267 49.10 10.70 6.06
N THR A 268 49.19 10.47 4.74
CA THR A 268 50.49 10.15 4.13
C THR A 268 51.40 11.35 4.32
N THR A 269 52.32 11.17 5.25
CA THR A 269 53.57 11.90 5.37
C THR A 269 54.17 12.11 3.99
N ARG A 270 54.26 13.37 3.53
CA ARG A 270 55.26 13.74 2.52
C ARG A 270 56.38 14.45 3.26
N ALA A 271 57.45 13.69 3.48
CA ALA A 271 58.77 14.25 3.67
C ALA A 271 59.19 14.98 2.39
N ARG A 272 59.56 16.25 2.52
CA ARG A 272 60.79 16.86 2.02
C ARG A 272 60.98 18.21 2.67
#